data_AF-A0A1B7NH51-F1
#
_entry.id   AF-A0A1B7NH51-F1
#
_cell.length_a   1.000
_cell.length_b   1.000
_cell.length_c   1.000
_cell.angle_alpha   90.00
_cell.angle_beta   90.00
_cell.angle_gamma   90.00
#
_symmetry.space_group_name_H-M   'P 1'
#
loop_
_entity.id
_entity.type
_entity.pdbx_description
1 polymer ?
#
loop_
_entity_poly.entity_id
_entity_poly.type
_entity_poly.pdbx_seq_one_letter_code
_entity_poly.pdbx_strand_id
1 'polypeptide(L)' 'QWYHRRWQQDDSTDNFFKWLDRGAGKNISLEECSRELLEKEASTRYLFHRLSFLLYFLSSE' A
#
# COMPACT_ATOMS: atom_id res chain seq x y z
N GLN A 1 -5.04 -8.46 -3.89
CA GLN A 1 -6.30 -9.25 -3.88
C GLN A 1 -6.66 -9.70 -2.46
N TRP A 2 -5.75 -10.33 -1.71
CA TRP A 2 -6.00 -10.86 -0.35
C TRP A 2 -6.48 -9.84 0.70
N TYR A 3 -5.79 -8.70 0.84
CA TYR A 3 -6.20 -7.63 1.76
C TYR A 3 -7.55 -7.00 1.38
N HIS A 4 -7.86 -6.94 0.08
CA HIS A 4 -9.11 -6.36 -0.41
C HIS A 4 -10.32 -7.22 -0.05
N ARG A 5 -10.18 -8.55 -0.08
CA ARG A 5 -11.22 -9.48 0.42
C ARG A 5 -11.41 -9.36 1.93
N ARG A 6 -10.30 -9.24 2.69
CA ARG A 6 -10.35 -9.02 4.14
C ARG A 6 -11.07 -7.72 4.47
N TRP A 7 -10.74 -6.63 3.78
CA TRP A 7 -11.41 -5.34 3.93
C TRP A 7 -12.91 -5.41 3.58
N GLN A 8 -13.29 -6.15 2.54
CA GLN A 8 -14.71 -6.35 2.19
C GLN A 8 -15.48 -7.22 3.20
N GLN A 9 -14.79 -8.06 3.97
CA GLN A 9 -15.36 -8.82 5.07
C GLN A 9 -15.36 -8.05 6.39
N ASP A 10 -14.59 -6.95 6.46
CA ASP A 10 -14.50 -6.08 7.60
C ASP A 10 -15.64 -5.07 7.52
N ASP A 11 -16.36 -4.86 8.63
CA ASP A 11 -17.48 -3.90 8.70
C ASP A 11 -17.01 -2.42 8.67
N SER A 12 -15.74 -2.19 8.34
CA SER A 12 -15.15 -0.86 8.30
C SER A 12 -15.72 -0.04 7.15
N THR A 13 -16.34 1.09 7.49
CA THR A 13 -16.75 2.14 6.55
C THR A 13 -15.60 2.96 5.97
N ASP A 14 -14.38 2.76 6.46
CA ASP A 14 -13.19 3.48 5.98
C ASP A 14 -12.70 2.95 4.62
N ASN A 15 -12.21 3.87 3.78
CA ASN A 15 -11.57 3.54 2.51
C ASN A 15 -10.46 2.49 2.69
N PHE A 16 -10.30 1.58 1.72
CA PHE A 16 -9.30 0.50 1.74
C PHE A 16 -7.93 0.95 2.24
N PHE A 17 -7.39 2.04 1.69
CA PHE A 17 -6.10 2.59 2.12
C PHE A 17 -6.10 3.07 3.57
N LYS A 18 -7.17 3.73 4.00
CA LYS A 18 -7.30 4.26 5.37
C LYS A 18 -7.50 3.12 6.38
N TRP A 19 -8.23 2.09 6.00
CA TRP A 19 -8.38 0.84 6.74
C TRP A 19 -7.04 0.09 6.87
N LEU A 20 -6.25 0.07 5.81
CA LEU A 20 -4.91 -0.50 5.80
C LEU A 20 -3.95 0.30 6.68
N ASP A 21 -3.98 1.64 6.61
CA ASP A 21 -2.96 2.49 7.23
C ASP A 21 -3.25 2.80 8.71
N ARG A 22 -4.54 2.99 9.04
CA ARG A 22 -5.01 3.46 10.36
C ARG A 22 -6.11 2.61 10.98
N GLY A 23 -6.73 1.71 10.21
CA GLY A 23 -7.81 0.84 10.68
C GLY A 23 -7.34 -0.55 11.08
N ALA A 24 -8.30 -1.48 11.17
CA ALA A 24 -8.04 -2.87 11.56
C ALA A 24 -7.05 -3.57 10.63
N GLY A 25 -7.04 -3.20 9.34
CA GLY A 25 -6.09 -3.68 8.34
C GLY A 25 -4.62 -3.39 8.63
N LYS A 26 -4.31 -2.45 9.53
CA LYS A 26 -2.93 -2.12 9.93
C LYS A 26 -2.21 -3.28 10.61
N ASN A 27 -2.90 -3.98 11.51
CA ASN A 27 -2.33 -5.09 12.27
C ASN A 27 -2.61 -6.46 11.64
N ILE A 28 -3.34 -6.50 10.54
CA ILE A 28 -3.57 -7.74 9.79
C ILE A 28 -2.32 -8.02 8.97
N SER A 29 -1.65 -9.13 9.28
CA SER A 29 -0.59 -9.69 8.46
C SER A 29 -1.09 -11.03 7.94
N LEU A 30 -1.24 -11.15 6.63
CA LEU A 30 -1.69 -12.39 6.00
C LEU A 30 -0.48 -13.30 5.74
N GLU A 31 -0.59 -14.60 6.01
CA GLU A 31 0.50 -15.56 5.72
C GLU A 31 0.90 -15.56 4.24
N GLU A 32 -0.07 -15.42 3.35
CA GLU A 32 0.15 -15.32 1.90
C GLU A 32 0.89 -14.04 1.49
N CYS A 33 0.79 -12.97 2.28
CA CYS A 33 1.43 -11.69 2.01
C CYS A 33 1.53 -10.87 3.30
N SER A 34 2.68 -10.99 3.97
CA SER A 34 2.97 -10.24 5.19
C SER A 34 2.84 -8.74 4.95
N ARG A 35 2.42 -8.00 5.98
CA ARG A 35 2.30 -6.55 5.94
C ARG A 35 3.58 -5.88 5.42
N GLU A 36 4.73 -6.36 5.86
CA GLU A 36 6.04 -5.87 5.45
C GLU A 36 6.30 -6.10 3.95
N LEU A 37 5.87 -7.23 3.39
CA LEU A 37 5.96 -7.51 1.95
C LEU A 37 5.03 -6.61 1.15
N LEU A 38 3.79 -6.44 1.63
CA LEU A 38 2.82 -5.54 1.02
C LEU A 38 3.33 -4.10 1.00
N GLU A 39 3.88 -3.61 2.11
CA GLU A 39 4.48 -2.28 2.20
C GLU A 39 5.74 -2.17 1.36
N LYS A 40 6.56 -3.21 1.27
CA LYS A 40 7.74 -3.24 0.40
C LYS A 40 7.38 -3.17 -1.08
N GLU A 41 6.38 -3.93 -1.53
CA GLU A 41 5.88 -3.86 -2.91
C GLU A 41 5.14 -2.54 -3.22
N ALA A 42 4.36 -2.02 -2.28
CA ALA A 42 3.74 -0.71 -2.43
C ALA A 42 4.80 0.41 -2.46
N SER A 43 5.82 0.30 -1.61
CA SER A 43 6.94 1.23 -1.53
C SER A 43 7.76 1.23 -2.81
N THR A 44 8.04 0.08 -3.44
CA THR A 44 8.78 0.08 -4.71
C THR A 44 8.00 0.80 -5.81
N ARG A 45 6.68 0.66 -5.88
CA ARG A 45 5.85 1.39 -6.86
C ARG A 45 5.73 2.88 -6.55
N TYR A 46 5.62 3.26 -5.27
CA TYR A 46 5.57 4.66 -4.85
C TYR A 46 6.94 5.36 -5.01
N LEU A 47 8.02 4.65 -4.67
CA LEU A 47 9.40 5.10 -4.83
C LEU A 47 9.76 5.22 -6.31
N PHE A 48 9.35 4.26 -7.16
CA PHE A 48 9.54 4.35 -8.61
C PHE A 48 8.85 5.58 -9.19
N HIS A 49 7.62 5.88 -8.75
CA HIS A 49 6.91 7.08 -9.21
C HIS A 49 7.62 8.37 -8.77
N ARG A 50 8.10 8.44 -7.52
CA ARG A 50 8.89 9.59 -7.04
C ARG A 50 10.23 9.73 -7.75
N LEU A 51 10.95 8.63 -7.94
CA LEU A 51 12.24 8.62 -8.64
C LEU A 51 12.06 9.00 -10.12
N SER A 52 11.01 8.53 -10.78
CA SER A 52 10.72 8.91 -12.16
C SER A 52 10.39 10.39 -12.28
N PHE A 53 9.66 10.97 -11.32
CA PHE A 53 9.42 12.42 -11.28
C PHE A 53 10.71 13.21 -11.03
N LEU A 54 11.57 12.76 -10.11
CA LEU A 54 12.84 13.41 -9.82
C LEU A 54 13.81 13.32 -11.00
N LEU A 55 13.87 12.18 -11.69
CA LEU A 55 14.66 12.00 -12.90
C LEU A 55 14.15 12.87 -14.05
N TYR A 56 12.82 12.97 -14.22
CA TYR A 56 12.23 13.87 -15.21
C TYR A 56 12.57 15.33 -14.92
N PHE A 57 12.52 15.73 -13.65
CA PHE A 57 12.87 17.09 -13.23
C PHE A 57 14.36 17.38 -13.41
N LEU A 58 15.24 16.43 -13.05
CA LEU A 58 16.70 16.54 -13.23
C LEU A 58 17.15 16.44 -14.70
N SER A 59 16.37 15.82 -15.56
CA SER A 59 16.65 15.73 -17.01
C SER A 59 16.05 16.89 -17.80
N SER A 60 15.31 17.78 -17.13
CA SER A 60 14.65 18.94 -17.72
C SER A 60 15.32 20.27 -17.33
N GLU A 61 16.42 20.23 -16.58
CA GLU A 61 17.47 21.27 -16.50
C GLU A 61 18.63 20.92 -17.44
#